data_AF-A0AAV4JPU2-F1
#
_entry.id   AF-A0AAV4JPU2-F1
#
_cell.length_a   1.000
_cell.length_b   1.000
_cell.length_c   1.000
_cell.angle_alpha   90.00
_cell.angle_beta   90.00
_cell.angle_gamma   90.00
#
_symmetry.space_group_name_H-M   'P 1'
#
loop_
_entity.id
_entity.type
_entity.pdbx_description
1 polymer ?
#
loop_
_entity_poly.entity_id
_entity_poly.type
_entity_poly.pdbx_seq_one_letter_code
_entity_poly.pdbx_strand_id
1 'polypeptide(L)'
;MKPVSKNRPTGVLVILTHCCLNNLNNLSTSATVKLNDDQVLQKLTDLAVSLTGITEANFKTKVADQDIDGLTRLDFKYGCTRGVYSTPMFTINDIFVEATTWDFNTWKAQIDKLLTAYNINLKV
;
A
#
# COMPACT_ATOMS: atom_id res chain seq x y z
N MET A 1 4.53 18.61 13.57
CA MET A 1 4.80 17.37 12.80
C MET A 1 5.73 16.50 13.63
N LYS A 2 5.32 15.27 14.01
CA LYS A 2 6.26 14.32 14.63
C LYS A 2 7.21 13.81 13.53
N PRO A 3 8.52 13.68 13.82
CA PRO A 3 9.48 13.18 12.84
C PRO A 3 9.14 11.73 12.45
N VAL A 4 9.17 11.44 11.15
CA VAL A 4 9.03 10.09 10.61
C VAL A 4 10.23 9.27 11.07
N SER A 5 9.99 8.15 11.76
CA SER A 5 11.06 7.28 12.27
C SER A 5 11.84 6.66 11.10
N LYS A 6 13.17 6.67 11.21
CA LYS A 6 14.12 6.23 10.18
C LYS A 6 14.22 4.71 9.98
N ASN A 7 13.38 3.92 10.65
CA ASN A 7 13.43 2.44 10.62
C ASN A 7 12.14 1.85 10.06
N ARG A 8 11.73 2.25 8.85
CA ARG A 8 10.70 1.48 8.12
C ARG A 8 11.41 0.27 7.50
N PRO A 9 11.04 -0.98 7.82
CA PRO A 9 11.53 -2.14 7.09
C PRO A 9 10.90 -2.13 5.69
N THR A 10 11.52 -1.38 4.77
CA THR A 10 10.98 -1.10 3.44
C THR A 10 10.81 -2.37 2.62
N GLY A 11 11.63 -3.40 2.84
CA GLY A 11 11.57 -4.67 2.11
C GLY A 11 10.29 -5.46 2.36
N VAL A 12 9.97 -5.77 3.63
CA VAL A 12 8.81 -6.61 3.98
C VAL A 12 7.49 -5.93 3.64
N LEU A 13 7.40 -4.60 3.84
CA LEU A 13 6.20 -3.84 3.49
C LEU A 13 5.95 -3.85 1.98
N VAL A 14 6.98 -3.60 1.17
CA VAL A 14 6.86 -3.63 -0.30
C VAL A 14 6.49 -5.02 -0.79
N ILE A 15 7.06 -6.08 -0.18
CA ILE A 15 6.72 -7.47 -0.48
C ILE A 15 5.23 -7.72 -0.20
N LEU A 16 4.73 -7.40 1.00
CA LEU A 16 3.32 -7.64 1.34
C LEU A 16 2.36 -6.88 0.41
N THR A 17 2.62 -5.60 0.13
CA THR A 17 1.77 -4.82 -0.78
C THR A 17 1.79 -5.39 -2.20
N HIS A 18 2.96 -5.68 -2.75
CA HIS A 18 3.09 -6.28 -4.08
C HIS A 18 2.40 -7.64 -4.16
N CYS A 19 2.52 -8.46 -3.12
CA CYS A 19 1.90 -9.77 -3.07
C CYS A 19 0.38 -9.69 -2.93
N CYS A 20 -0.17 -8.78 -2.12
CA CYS A 20 -1.61 -8.55 -2.06
C CYS A 20 -2.15 -8.16 -3.44
N LEU A 21 -1.46 -7.26 -4.14
CA LEU A 21 -1.83 -6.84 -5.50
C LEU A 21 -1.79 -8.02 -6.50
N ASN A 22 -0.78 -8.87 -6.43
CA ASN A 22 -0.67 -10.05 -7.30
C ASN A 22 -1.67 -11.17 -6.95
N ASN A 23 -2.24 -11.16 -5.75
CA ASN A 23 -3.23 -12.13 -5.28
C ASN A 23 -4.66 -11.57 -5.23
N LEU A 24 -4.91 -10.40 -5.84
CA LEU A 24 -6.22 -9.71 -5.78
C LEU A 24 -7.40 -10.61 -6.17
N ASN A 25 -7.25 -11.45 -7.19
CA ASN A 25 -8.31 -12.36 -7.62
C ASN A 25 -8.72 -13.33 -6.50
N ASN A 26 -7.75 -13.83 -5.74
CA ASN A 26 -7.97 -14.74 -4.61
C ASN A 26 -8.52 -14.03 -3.37
N LEU A 27 -8.43 -12.71 -3.31
CA LEU A 27 -8.92 -11.86 -2.21
C LEU A 27 -10.16 -11.05 -2.60
N SER A 28 -10.66 -11.23 -3.83
CA SER A 28 -11.81 -10.52 -4.37
C SER A 28 -13.10 -10.90 -3.65
N THR A 29 -14.13 -10.04 -3.73
CA THR A 29 -15.48 -10.35 -3.22
C THR A 29 -15.98 -11.68 -3.74
N SER A 30 -15.84 -11.97 -5.04
CA SER A 30 -16.27 -13.25 -5.62
C SER A 30 -15.56 -14.46 -5.00
N ALA A 31 -14.30 -14.30 -4.60
CA ALA A 31 -13.51 -15.36 -3.96
C ALA A 31 -13.81 -15.53 -2.47
N THR A 32 -14.31 -14.49 -1.79
CA THR A 32 -14.49 -14.47 -0.33
C THR A 32 -15.93 -14.41 0.14
N VAL A 33 -16.91 -14.18 -0.75
CA VAL A 33 -18.33 -14.00 -0.39
C VAL A 33 -18.98 -15.17 0.36
N LYS A 34 -18.42 -16.38 0.24
CA LYS A 34 -18.90 -17.59 0.95
C LYS A 34 -18.11 -17.91 2.22
N LEU A 35 -17.10 -17.10 2.54
CA LEU A 35 -16.25 -17.29 3.70
C LEU A 35 -16.77 -16.45 4.86
N ASN A 36 -16.63 -16.97 6.08
CA ASN A 36 -16.79 -16.17 7.29
C ASN A 36 -15.49 -15.42 7.63
N ASP A 37 -15.55 -14.53 8.63
CA ASP A 37 -14.43 -13.67 9.01
C ASP A 37 -13.18 -14.47 9.41
N ASP A 38 -13.33 -15.57 10.15
CA ASP A 38 -12.21 -16.43 10.55
C ASP A 38 -11.55 -17.11 9.35
N GLN A 39 -12.35 -17.55 8.37
CA GLN A 39 -11.85 -18.14 7.14
C GLN A 39 -11.11 -17.12 6.26
N VAL A 40 -11.60 -15.89 6.20
CA VAL A 40 -10.91 -14.78 5.52
C VAL A 40 -9.61 -14.44 6.23
N LEU A 41 -9.62 -14.34 7.57
CA LEU A 41 -8.43 -14.09 8.38
C LEU A 41 -7.38 -15.20 8.20
N GLN A 42 -7.80 -16.47 8.20
CA GLN A 42 -6.89 -17.58 7.95
C GLN A 42 -6.28 -17.49 6.55
N LYS A 43 -7.08 -17.18 5.53
CA LYS A 43 -6.60 -17.01 4.15
C LYS A 43 -5.55 -15.90 4.03
N LEU A 44 -5.75 -14.77 4.72
CA LEU A 44 -4.77 -13.68 4.78
C LEU A 44 -3.51 -14.09 5.56
N THR A 45 -3.70 -14.84 6.64
CA THR A 45 -2.60 -15.37 7.47
C THR A 45 -1.70 -16.30 6.66
N ASP A 46 -2.28 -17.28 5.96
CA ASP A 46 -1.53 -18.24 5.13
C ASP A 46 -0.72 -17.52 4.04
N LEU A 47 -1.30 -16.49 3.44
CA LEU A 47 -0.62 -15.64 2.46
C LEU A 47 0.55 -14.89 3.11
N ALA A 48 0.36 -14.26 4.26
CA ALA A 48 1.42 -13.51 4.94
C ALA A 48 2.57 -14.43 5.40
N VAL A 49 2.25 -15.58 6.00
CA VAL A 49 3.22 -16.58 6.48
C VAL A 49 4.08 -17.09 5.33
N SER A 50 3.44 -17.52 4.23
CA SER A 50 4.14 -18.10 3.07
C SER A 50 5.07 -17.11 2.37
N LEU A 51 4.78 -15.81 2.43
CA LEU A 51 5.51 -14.79 1.68
C LEU A 51 6.57 -14.05 2.48
N THR A 52 6.41 -13.96 3.80
CA THR A 52 7.27 -13.10 4.63
C THR A 52 7.98 -13.86 5.75
N GLY A 53 7.56 -15.09 6.05
CA GLY A 53 8.04 -15.82 7.21
C GLY A 53 7.55 -15.25 8.56
N ILE A 54 6.63 -14.28 8.55
CA ILE A 54 5.94 -13.86 9.77
C ILE A 54 5.16 -15.06 10.30
N THR A 55 5.25 -15.33 11.60
CA THR A 55 4.48 -16.41 12.23
C THR A 55 2.99 -16.08 12.22
N GLU A 56 2.14 -17.10 12.08
CA GLU A 56 0.68 -16.95 12.18
C GLU A 56 0.23 -16.20 13.44
N ALA A 57 0.80 -16.53 14.61
CA ALA A 57 0.47 -15.87 15.87
C ALA A 57 0.71 -14.35 15.80
N ASN A 58 1.92 -13.94 15.40
CA ASN A 58 2.25 -12.52 15.25
C ASN A 58 1.34 -11.81 14.24
N PHE A 59 1.00 -12.45 13.12
CA PHE A 59 0.10 -11.86 12.13
C PHE A 59 -1.30 -11.63 12.71
N LYS A 60 -1.92 -12.68 13.28
CA LYS A 60 -3.26 -12.59 13.87
C LYS A 60 -3.33 -11.58 15.01
N THR A 61 -2.33 -11.56 15.89
CA THR A 61 -2.22 -10.56 16.96
C THR A 61 -2.13 -9.14 16.40
N LYS A 62 -1.38 -8.92 15.32
CA LYS A 62 -1.23 -7.58 14.72
C LYS A 62 -2.45 -7.14 13.91
N VAL A 63 -3.20 -8.06 13.32
CA VAL A 63 -4.48 -7.76 12.66
C VAL A 63 -5.54 -7.32 13.69
N ALA A 64 -5.52 -7.89 14.89
CA ALA A 64 -6.45 -7.52 15.97
C ALA A 64 -6.03 -6.27 16.77
N ASP A 65 -4.87 -5.68 16.46
CA ASP A 65 -4.29 -4.55 17.19
C ASP A 65 -5.08 -3.26 16.94
N GLN A 66 -5.67 -2.71 18.00
CA GLN A 66 -6.54 -1.53 17.93
C GLN A 66 -5.79 -0.26 17.53
N ASP A 67 -4.50 -0.14 17.84
CA ASP A 67 -3.70 1.01 17.41
C ASP A 67 -3.48 0.96 15.90
N ILE A 68 -3.30 -0.24 15.33
CA ILE A 68 -3.16 -0.44 13.89
C ILE A 68 -4.48 -0.19 13.16
N ASP A 69 -5.62 -0.61 13.71
CA ASP A 69 -6.94 -0.26 13.18
C ASP A 69 -7.13 1.27 13.15
N GLY A 70 -6.83 1.94 14.27
CA GLY A 70 -6.92 3.40 14.39
C GLY A 70 -6.06 4.15 13.35
N LEU A 71 -4.82 3.73 13.16
CA LEU A 71 -3.92 4.29 12.15
C LEU A 71 -4.41 4.02 10.72
N THR A 72 -4.90 2.81 10.44
CA THR A 72 -5.44 2.45 9.12
C THR A 72 -6.67 3.29 8.76
N ARG A 73 -7.57 3.51 9.74
CA ARG A 73 -8.74 4.38 9.56
C ARG A 73 -8.35 5.84 9.35
N LEU A 74 -7.31 6.32 10.04
CA LEU A 74 -6.78 7.67 9.85
C LEU A 74 -6.22 7.85 8.44
N ASP A 75 -5.42 6.88 7.96
CA ASP A 75 -4.83 6.92 6.62
C ASP A 75 -5.91 6.88 5.51
N PHE A 76 -6.94 6.04 5.67
CA PHE A 76 -8.09 6.03 4.76
C PHE A 76 -8.78 7.39 4.70
N LYS A 77 -9.12 7.97 5.87
CA LYS A 77 -9.76 9.29 5.93
C LYS A 77 -8.87 10.38 5.35
N TYR A 78 -7.57 10.32 5.60
CA TYR A 78 -6.61 11.25 5.02
C TYR A 78 -6.69 11.19 3.50
N GLY A 79 -6.64 10.00 2.89
CA GLY A 79 -6.84 9.82 1.44
C GLY A 79 -8.13 10.47 0.92
N CYS A 80 -9.26 10.26 1.62
CA CYS A 80 -10.54 10.89 1.26
C CYS A 80 -10.47 12.43 1.31
N THR A 81 -9.79 13.03 2.29
CA THR A 81 -9.63 14.50 2.35
C THR A 81 -8.77 15.06 1.23
N ARG A 82 -7.97 14.22 0.56
CA ARG A 82 -7.19 14.57 -0.64
C ARG A 82 -7.97 14.33 -1.94
N GLY A 83 -9.24 13.94 -1.87
CA GLY A 83 -10.07 13.67 -3.04
C GLY A 83 -9.83 12.30 -3.68
N VAL A 84 -9.18 11.37 -2.99
CA VAL A 84 -9.06 9.97 -3.45
C VAL A 84 -10.40 9.27 -3.25
N TYR A 85 -11.01 8.79 -4.34
CA TYR A 85 -12.29 8.09 -4.34
C TYR A 85 -12.26 6.72 -5.05
N SER A 86 -11.13 6.35 -5.64
CA SER A 86 -10.91 5.07 -6.28
C SER A 86 -9.44 4.67 -6.19
N THR A 87 -9.11 3.47 -6.66
CA THR A 87 -7.74 2.97 -6.70
C THR A 87 -7.48 2.20 -8.02
N PRO A 88 -6.29 2.35 -8.64
CA PRO A 88 -5.24 3.29 -8.27
C PRO A 88 -5.59 4.74 -8.65
N MET A 89 -5.18 5.70 -7.82
CA MET A 89 -5.17 7.13 -8.13
C MET A 89 -3.80 7.68 -7.75
N PHE A 90 -3.25 8.54 -8.60
CA PHE A 90 -1.89 9.02 -8.46
C PHE A 90 -1.86 10.54 -8.35
N THR A 91 -0.95 11.05 -7.52
CA THR A 91 -0.70 12.48 -7.41
C THR A 91 0.79 12.76 -7.53
N ILE A 92 1.13 13.91 -8.12
CA ILE A 92 2.48 14.48 -8.08
C ILE A 92 2.34 15.88 -7.50
N ASN A 93 2.96 16.12 -6.34
CA ASN A 93 2.79 17.36 -5.56
C ASN A 93 1.31 17.74 -5.38
N ASP A 94 0.48 16.77 -4.96
CA ASP A 94 -0.96 16.94 -4.70
C ASP A 94 -1.84 17.23 -5.91
N ILE A 95 -1.28 17.17 -7.13
CA ILE A 95 -2.05 17.29 -8.37
C ILE A 95 -2.31 15.89 -8.91
N PHE A 96 -3.58 15.56 -9.17
CA PHE A 96 -3.97 14.29 -9.77
C PHE A 96 -3.41 14.13 -11.17
N VAL A 97 -2.91 12.93 -11.47
CA VAL A 97 -2.42 12.55 -12.80
C VAL A 97 -3.05 11.23 -13.25
N GLU A 98 -3.36 11.13 -14.53
CA GLU A 98 -3.91 9.91 -15.14
C GLU A 98 -2.80 8.91 -15.48
N ALA A 99 -2.14 8.40 -14.43
CA ALA A 99 -0.93 7.59 -14.56
C ALA A 99 -1.17 6.07 -14.52
N THR A 100 -2.42 5.61 -14.61
CA THR A 100 -2.78 4.18 -14.55
C THR A 100 -2.09 3.33 -15.63
N THR A 101 -1.78 3.92 -16.78
CA THR A 101 -1.10 3.25 -17.90
C THR A 101 0.35 3.68 -18.08
N TRP A 102 0.88 4.54 -17.20
CA TRP A 102 2.24 5.03 -17.33
C TRP A 102 3.26 3.94 -17.00
N ASP A 103 4.21 3.77 -17.90
CA ASP A 103 5.40 2.97 -17.66
C ASP A 103 6.43 3.75 -16.83
N PHE A 104 7.53 3.07 -16.47
CA PHE A 104 8.62 3.68 -15.71
C PHE A 104 9.18 4.94 -16.39
N ASN A 105 9.36 4.90 -17.72
CA ASN A 105 9.95 6.01 -18.47
C ASN A 105 9.05 7.25 -18.46
N THR A 106 7.73 7.05 -18.57
CA THR A 106 6.73 8.12 -18.48
C THR A 106 6.74 8.74 -17.08
N TRP A 107 6.72 7.91 -16.04
CA TRP A 107 6.86 8.36 -14.65
C TRP A 107 8.13 9.18 -14.44
N LYS A 108 9.27 8.65 -14.87
CA LYS A 108 10.57 9.31 -14.78
C LYS A 108 10.55 10.66 -15.47
N ALA A 109 10.03 10.73 -16.70
CA ALA A 109 9.99 11.96 -17.48
C ALA A 109 9.17 13.07 -16.80
N GLN A 110 8.05 12.75 -16.13
CA GLN A 110 7.26 13.75 -15.40
C GLN A 110 7.99 14.27 -14.16
N ILE A 111 8.65 13.37 -13.42
CA ILE A 111 9.43 13.72 -12.23
C ILE A 111 10.66 14.56 -12.63
N ASP A 112 11.39 14.15 -13.66
CA ASP A 112 12.59 14.86 -14.15
C ASP A 112 12.28 16.30 -14.55
N LYS A 113 11.13 16.55 -15.19
CA LYS A 113 10.67 17.91 -15.54
C LYS A 113 10.53 18.80 -14.30
N LEU A 114 9.94 18.27 -13.23
CA LEU A 114 9.76 19.00 -11.99
C LEU A 114 11.10 19.28 -11.31
N LEU A 115 11.97 18.26 -11.23
CA LEU A 115 13.28 18.40 -10.61
C LEU A 115 14.16 19.42 -11.34
N THR A 116 14.13 19.40 -12.67
CA THR A 116 14.85 20.37 -13.51
C THR A 116 14.33 21.78 -13.27
N ALA A 117 13.00 21.97 -13.16
CA ALA A 117 12.40 23.26 -12.85
C ALA A 117 12.83 23.82 -11.48
N TYR A 118 13.26 22.96 -10.55
CA TYR A 118 13.77 23.34 -9.23
C TYR A 118 15.30 23.26 -9.10
N ASN A 119 16.04 23.06 -10.19
CA ASN A 119 17.50 22.89 -10.20
C ASN A 119 17.99 21.74 -9.27
N ILE A 120 17.14 20.74 -9.03
CA ILE A 120 17.48 19.55 -8.23
C ILE A 120 17.97 18.45 -9.19
N ASN A 121 19.14 17.89 -8.90
CA ASN A 121 19.71 16.80 -9.68
C ASN A 121 19.77 15.53 -8.81
N LEU A 122 18.83 14.60 -9.03
CA LEU A 122 18.86 13.30 -8.36
C LEU A 122 19.99 12.47 -8.98
N LYS A 123 20.98 12.10 -8.16
CA LYS A 123 21.93 11.04 -8.51
C LYS A 123 21.21 9.71 -8.36
N VAL A 124 20.55 9.27 -9.43
CA VAL A 124 19.94 7.93 -9.51
C VAL A 124 20.97 6.97 -10.08
#